data_AF-A0A848IY16-F1
#
_entry.id   AF-A0A848IY16-F1
#
_cell.length_a   1.000
_cell.length_b   1.000
_cell.length_c   1.000
_cell.angle_alpha   90.00
_cell.angle_beta   90.00
_cell.angle_gamma   90.00
#
_symmetry.space_group_name_H-M   'P 1'
#
loop_
_entity.id
_entity.type
_entity.pdbx_description
1 polymer ?
#
loop_
_entity_poly.entity_id
_entity_poly.type
_entity_poly.pdbx_seq_one_letter_code
_entity_poly.pdbx_strand_id
1 'polypeptide(L)'
;MEITTYSNFRQNLKSFLEKVLSSHSPLFVTRSKGEDVVVISKADYESMQETLYLLSSSKNAERIYKGLEEFKNQKGIKRDLID
;
A
#
# COMPACT_ATOMS: atom_id res chain seq x y z
N MET A 1 1.67 -0.91 -12.89
CA MET A 1 1.65 -2.38 -12.65
C MET A 1 2.49 -3.05 -13.71
N GLU A 2 3.48 -3.82 -13.31
CA GLU A 2 4.39 -4.53 -14.22
C GLU A 2 4.30 -6.03 -14.00
N ILE A 3 4.46 -6.82 -15.06
CA ILE A 3 4.40 -8.28 -15.02
C ILE A 3 5.71 -8.82 -15.60
N THR A 4 6.29 -9.80 -14.94
CA THR A 4 7.50 -10.48 -15.42
C THR A 4 7.45 -11.97 -15.11
N THR A 5 8.27 -12.77 -15.79
CA THR A 5 8.37 -14.21 -15.48
C THR A 5 9.35 -14.44 -14.33
N TYR A 6 9.19 -15.55 -13.61
CA TYR A 6 10.12 -15.97 -12.56
C TYR A 6 11.59 -16.00 -13.03
N SER A 7 11.85 -16.51 -14.24
CA SER A 7 13.20 -16.58 -14.80
C SER A 7 13.80 -15.20 -15.00
N ASN A 8 13.03 -14.26 -15.56
CA ASN A 8 13.49 -12.89 -15.79
C ASN A 8 13.64 -12.11 -14.47
N PHE A 9 12.72 -12.30 -13.53
CA PHE A 9 12.81 -11.72 -12.18
C PHE A 9 14.08 -12.18 -11.47
N ARG A 10 14.37 -13.48 -11.50
CA ARG A 10 15.59 -14.03 -10.89
C ARG A 10 16.86 -13.48 -11.53
N GLN A 11 16.89 -13.35 -12.85
CA GLN A 11 18.05 -12.83 -13.58
C GLN A 11 18.30 -11.34 -13.29
N ASN A 12 17.25 -10.55 -13.13
CA ASN A 12 17.31 -9.09 -12.98
C ASN A 12 16.84 -8.62 -11.59
N LEU A 13 17.05 -9.44 -10.55
CA LEU A 13 16.45 -9.26 -9.22
C LEU A 13 16.68 -7.86 -8.64
N LYS A 14 17.93 -7.40 -8.66
CA LYS A 14 18.30 -6.08 -8.11
C LYS A 14 17.53 -4.94 -8.79
N SER A 15 17.50 -4.93 -10.12
CA SER A 15 16.82 -3.89 -10.89
C SER A 15 15.31 -3.87 -10.62
N PHE A 16 14.68 -5.05 -10.53
CA PHE A 16 13.27 -5.12 -10.20
C PHE A 16 12.96 -4.65 -8.79
N LEU A 17 13.78 -5.01 -7.80
CA LEU A 17 13.60 -4.53 -6.42
C LEU A 17 13.78 -3.02 -6.31
N GLU A 18 14.80 -2.43 -6.95
CA GLU A 18 14.99 -0.97 -7.01
C GLU A 18 13.81 -0.27 -7.67
N LYS A 19 13.24 -0.87 -8.72
CA LYS A 19 12.05 -0.35 -9.40
C LYS A 19 10.82 -0.40 -8.51
N VAL A 20 10.58 -1.51 -7.79
CA VAL A 20 9.47 -1.62 -6.83
C VAL A 20 9.59 -0.55 -5.73
N LEU A 21 10.80 -0.35 -5.20
CA LEU A 21 11.06 0.65 -4.16
C LEU A 21 10.85 2.09 -4.65
N SER A 22 11.27 2.42 -5.86
CA SER A 22 11.17 3.78 -6.40
C SER A 22 9.80 4.13 -6.97
N SER A 23 9.09 3.14 -7.54
CA SER A 23 7.79 3.36 -8.18
C SER A 23 6.60 3.16 -7.23
N HIS A 24 6.80 2.62 -6.03
CA HIS A 24 5.74 2.24 -5.09
C HIS A 24 4.58 1.49 -5.79
N SER A 25 4.95 0.63 -6.75
CA SER A 25 4.03 -0.09 -7.60
C SER A 25 4.28 -1.60 -7.50
N PRO A 26 3.23 -2.43 -7.42
CA PRO A 26 3.39 -3.87 -7.35
C PRO A 26 3.96 -4.45 -8.66
N LEU A 27 4.88 -5.40 -8.50
CA LEU A 27 5.40 -6.26 -9.55
C LEU A 27 4.79 -7.65 -9.43
N PHE A 28 4.23 -8.14 -10.52
CA PHE A 28 3.65 -9.47 -10.62
C PHE A 28 4.67 -10.41 -11.26
N VAL A 29 5.00 -11.50 -10.58
CA VAL A 29 5.97 -12.49 -11.05
C VAL A 29 5.24 -13.78 -11.36
N THR A 30 5.16 -14.09 -12.65
CA THR A 30 4.45 -15.27 -13.14
C THR A 30 5.32 -16.51 -13.11
N ARG A 31 4.72 -17.65 -12.77
CA ARG A 31 5.43 -18.94 -12.67
C ARG A 31 4.89 -19.91 -13.70
N SER A 32 5.79 -20.59 -14.42
CA SER A 32 5.40 -21.60 -15.41
C SER A 32 4.75 -22.84 -14.77
N LYS A 33 5.03 -23.07 -13.49
CA LYS A 33 4.39 -24.09 -12.66
C LYS A 33 4.10 -23.51 -11.28
N GLY A 34 2.84 -23.55 -10.86
CA GLY A 34 2.37 -23.03 -9.57
C GLY A 34 1.75 -21.63 -9.68
N GLU A 35 1.48 -21.04 -8.52
CA GLU A 35 0.82 -19.74 -8.40
C GLU A 35 1.80 -18.57 -8.58
N ASP A 36 1.28 -17.47 -9.10
CA ASP A 36 2.01 -16.21 -9.27
C ASP A 36 2.24 -15.53 -7.91
N VAL A 37 3.27 -14.70 -7.85
CA VAL A 37 3.58 -13.92 -6.63
C VAL A 37 3.60 -12.43 -6.93
N VAL A 38 3.28 -11.63 -5.93
CA VAL A 38 3.35 -10.16 -6.01
C VAL A 38 4.50 -9.68 -5.12
N VAL A 39 5.33 -8.81 -5.67
CA VAL A 39 6.42 -8.14 -4.96
C VAL A 39 6.04 -6.69 -4.77
N ILE A 40 6.07 -6.23 -3.53
CA ILE A 40 5.84 -4.84 -3.12
C ILE A 40 6.93 -4.42 -2.13
N SER A 41 7.10 -3.10 -1.95
CA SER A 41 7.99 -2.61 -0.90
C SER A 41 7.44 -2.94 0.48
N LYS A 42 8.32 -3.04 1.47
CA LYS A 42 7.90 -3.22 2.87
C LYS A 42 6.98 -2.08 3.31
N ALA A 43 7.30 -0.84 2.95
CA ALA A 43 6.52 0.34 3.32
C ALA A 43 5.10 0.29 2.73
N ASP A 44 4.94 -0.17 1.49
CA ASP A 44 3.62 -0.32 0.87
C ASP A 44 2.83 -1.45 1.54
N TYR A 45 3.48 -2.58 1.87
CA TYR A 45 2.85 -3.66 2.61
C TYR A 45 2.34 -3.19 3.98
N GLU A 46 3.18 -2.50 4.76
CA GLU A 46 2.80 -1.97 6.07
C GLU A 46 1.66 -0.94 5.96
N SER A 47 1.72 -0.06 4.97
CA SER A 47 0.65 0.92 4.71
C SER A 47 -0.68 0.27 4.35
N MET A 48 -0.64 -0.81 3.55
CA MET A 48 -1.83 -1.61 3.24
C MET A 48 -2.38 -2.32 4.48
N GLN A 49 -1.52 -2.92 5.31
CA GLN A 49 -1.94 -3.57 6.55
C GLN A 49 -2.58 -2.58 7.51
N GLU A 50 -2.00 -1.39 7.68
CA GLU A 50 -2.56 -0.33 8.52
C GLU A 50 -3.91 0.15 7.98
N THR A 51 -4.02 0.36 6.68
CA THR A 51 -5.29 0.74 6.05
C THR A 51 -6.37 -0.32 6.29
N LEU A 52 -6.04 -1.59 6.09
CA LEU A 52 -6.96 -2.70 6.36
C LEU A 52 -7.35 -2.76 7.84
N TYR A 53 -6.39 -2.56 8.74
CA TYR A 53 -6.63 -2.52 10.19
C TYR A 53 -7.58 -1.40 10.56
N LEU A 54 -7.31 -0.16 10.14
CA LEU A 54 -8.13 1.01 10.43
C LEU A 54 -9.56 0.86 9.88
N LEU A 55 -9.71 0.23 8.71
CA LEU A 55 -11.02 0.04 8.07
C LEU A 55 -11.73 -1.26 8.48
N SER A 56 -11.10 -2.14 9.25
CA SER A 56 -11.67 -3.43 9.65
C SER A 56 -12.91 -3.29 10.54
N SER A 57 -13.00 -2.21 11.31
CA SER A 57 -14.17 -1.86 12.11
C SER A 57 -15.05 -0.87 11.36
N SER A 58 -16.30 -1.25 11.07
CA SER A 58 -17.28 -0.36 10.40
C SER A 58 -17.40 0.99 11.12
N LYS A 59 -17.51 0.97 12.45
CA LYS A 59 -17.60 2.18 13.28
C LYS A 59 -16.36 3.06 13.15
N ASN A 60 -15.17 2.47 13.11
CA ASN A 60 -13.94 3.25 12.95
C ASN A 60 -13.81 3.81 11.51
N ALA A 61 -14.14 3.00 10.51
CA ALA A 61 -14.16 3.41 9.12
C ALA A 61 -15.11 4.60 8.90
N GLU A 62 -16.35 4.53 9.40
CA GLU A 62 -17.31 5.63 9.36
C GLU A 62 -16.75 6.91 10.01
N ARG A 63 -16.10 6.79 11.18
CA ARG A 63 -15.48 7.93 11.87
C ARG A 63 -14.36 8.56 11.03
N ILE A 64 -13.50 7.74 10.43
CA ILE A 64 -12.40 8.20 9.57
C ILE A 64 -12.97 8.90 8.34
N TYR A 65 -13.95 8.31 7.66
CA TYR A 65 -14.56 8.92 6.47
C TYR A 65 -15.24 10.25 6.79
N LYS A 66 -15.98 10.33 7.89
CA LYS A 66 -16.58 11.59 8.36
C LYS A 66 -15.51 12.65 8.64
N GLY A 67 -14.43 12.28 9.33
CA GLY A 67 -13.31 13.20 9.59
C GLY A 67 -12.64 13.69 8.31
N LEU A 68 -12.46 12.82 7.31
CA LEU A 68 -11.93 13.20 6.00
C LEU A 68 -12.88 14.15 5.25
N GLU A 69 -14.19 13.94 5.34
CA GLU A 69 -15.19 14.83 4.74
C GLU A 69 -15.19 16.21 5.41
N GLU A 70 -15.16 16.26 6.75
CA GLU A 70 -15.06 17.50 7.51
C GLU A 70 -13.78 18.26 7.16
N PHE A 71 -12.64 17.57 7.06
CA PHE A 71 -11.37 18.15 6.67
C PHE A 71 -11.41 18.74 5.24
N LYS A 72 -11.91 17.99 4.26
CA LYS A 72 -12.07 18.46 2.87
C LYS A 72 -12.96 19.69 2.76
N ASN A 73 -13.98 19.76 3.60
CA ASN A 73 -14.89 20.90 3.69
C ASN A 73 -14.40 22.02 4.61
N GLN A 74 -13.13 21.99 5.03
CA GLN A 74 -12.50 23.00 5.90
C GLN A 74 -13.26 23.23 7.23
N LYS A 75 -13.94 22.21 7.74
CA LYS A 75 -14.68 22.25 9.02
C LYS A 75 -13.79 21.94 10.23
N GLY A 76 -12.50 21.72 10.02
CA GLY A 76 -11.54 21.44 11.09
C GLY A 76 -11.32 22.64 12.01
N ILE A 77 -11.22 22.38 13.32
CA ILE A 77 -10.95 23.42 14.33
C ILE A 77 -9.51 23.26 14.80
N LYS A 78 -8.69 24.29 14.61
CA LYS A 78 -7.34 24.34 15.19
C LYS A 78 -7.45 24.43 16.71
N ARG A 79 -6.71 23.57 17.41
CA ARG A 79 -6.58 23.53 18.86
C ARG A 79 -5.11 23.35 19.21
N ASP A 80 -4.68 23.92 20.33
CA ASP A 80 -3.38 23.63 20.91
C ASP A 80 -3.41 22.26 21.60
N LEU A 81 -2.23 21.64 21.76
CA LEU A 81 -2.11 20.39 22.52
C LEU A 81 -2.46 20.66 23.98
N ILE A 82 -3.17 19.72 24.60
CA ILE A 82 -3.44 19.75 26.03
C ILE A 82 -2.31 18.96 26.69
N ASP A 83 -1.62 19.58 27.65
CA ASP A 83 -0.56 18.94 28.45
C ASP A 83 -1.09 17.77 29.31
#